data_AF-A0A3P6ACP8-F1
#
_entry.id   AF-A0A3P6ACP8-F1
#
_cell.length_a   1.000
_cell.length_b   1.000
_cell.length_c   1.000
_cell.angle_alpha   90.00
_cell.angle_beta   90.00
_cell.angle_gamma   90.00
#
_symmetry.space_group_name_H-M   'P 1'
#
loop_
_entity.id
_entity.type
_entity.pdbx_description
1 polymer ?
#
loop_
_entity_poly.entity_id
_entity_poly.type
_entity_poly.pdbx_seq_one_letter_code
_entity_poly.pdbx_strand_id
1 'polypeptide(L)'
;MSENMEQSPELPLSSLVTSLPDDIIVDLVARLPISHYPTLSLVSKIFRKLIASPKLYKRRTLLGFTDHRLYAVLRDRKTGDCRLYVLHRRANSSNRLVVVRSLPPMSSSESYGSLGSNTYVFNYLDDCTSHTVQPISVTPQCMPEDWDGACVVDDVLYYHDCCGKVLRAYDPKQSCWSVVRGLGEFLAAETTRSQWSNTVNYGAKKLALFFPKIHEGKEMICCAEIALEKRQGGEIWGKMEYCDVVIDDGLFNILKCVTVVV
;
A
#
# COMPACT_ATOMS: atom_id res chain seq x y z
N MET A 1 63.32 -18.71 3.95
CA MET A 1 62.28 -18.75 2.89
C MET A 1 60.96 -18.76 3.65
N SER A 2 60.45 -17.64 4.16
CA SER A 2 60.03 -16.40 3.52
C SER A 2 58.84 -16.60 2.59
N GLU A 3 57.63 -16.53 3.14
CA GLU A 3 56.44 -16.08 2.41
C GLU A 3 55.65 -15.15 3.34
N ASN A 4 55.80 -13.84 3.09
CA ASN A 4 54.94 -12.79 3.63
C ASN A 4 53.68 -12.76 2.76
N MET A 5 52.52 -13.04 3.33
CA MET A 5 51.25 -12.59 2.75
C MET A 5 50.90 -11.25 3.39
N GLU A 6 50.96 -10.19 2.58
CA GLU A 6 50.45 -8.86 2.91
C GLU A 6 48.99 -8.97 3.37
N GLN A 7 48.77 -8.62 4.64
CA GLN A 7 47.45 -8.44 5.19
C GLN A 7 46.98 -7.04 4.82
N SER A 8 46.11 -6.95 3.81
CA SER A 8 45.40 -5.72 3.45
C SER A 8 44.74 -5.13 4.71
N PRO A 9 44.87 -3.82 4.99
CA PRO A 9 44.23 -3.23 6.16
C PRO A 9 42.72 -3.17 5.92
N GLU A 10 41.97 -4.07 6.54
CA GLU A 10 40.52 -3.90 6.72
C GLU A 10 40.29 -2.65 7.57
N LEU A 11 39.97 -1.54 6.91
CA LEU A 11 39.52 -0.33 7.59
C LEU A 11 38.21 -0.66 8.33
N PRO A 12 38.11 -0.40 9.65
CA PRO A 12 36.88 -0.63 10.37
C PRO A 12 35.81 0.30 9.81
N LEU A 13 34.75 -0.27 9.23
CA LEU A 13 33.59 0.45 8.66
C LEU A 13 33.01 1.52 9.60
N SER A 14 33.27 1.39 10.90
CA SER A 14 32.96 2.35 11.95
C SER A 14 33.54 3.76 11.71
N SER A 15 34.72 3.89 11.06
CA SER A 15 35.36 5.20 10.84
C SER A 15 34.84 5.95 9.61
N LEU A 16 34.14 5.27 8.68
CA LEU A 16 33.63 5.89 7.44
C LEU A 16 32.31 6.63 7.67
N VAL A 17 31.48 6.18 8.61
CA VAL A 17 30.19 6.83 8.91
C VAL A 17 30.36 8.10 9.74
N THR A 18 31.50 8.26 10.44
CA THR A 18 31.80 9.41 11.29
C THR A 18 32.66 10.48 10.60
N SER A 19 33.13 10.25 9.37
CA SER A 19 33.97 11.19 8.62
C SER A 19 33.22 12.07 7.62
N LEU A 20 32.00 11.68 7.22
CA LEU A 20 31.14 12.48 6.35
C LEU A 20 30.32 13.48 7.17
N PRO A 21 30.16 14.73 6.70
CA PRO A 21 29.27 15.68 7.35
C PRO A 21 27.80 15.21 7.28
N ASP A 22 27.05 15.53 8.33
CA ASP A 22 25.69 15.02 8.60
C ASP A 22 24.70 15.27 7.44
N ASP A 23 24.88 16.36 6.69
CA ASP A 23 24.06 16.76 5.56
C ASP A 23 24.21 15.80 4.36
N ILE A 24 25.43 15.35 4.07
CA ILE A 24 25.69 14.37 3.01
C ILE A 24 25.08 13.01 3.39
N ILE A 25 25.20 12.60 4.65
CA ILE A 25 24.59 11.35 5.13
C ILE A 25 23.06 11.41 4.98
N VAL A 26 22.43 12.54 5.35
CA VAL A 26 20.99 12.73 5.18
C VAL A 26 20.61 12.66 3.70
N ASP A 27 21.37 13.29 2.80
CA ASP A 27 21.09 13.27 1.36
C ASP A 27 21.20 11.87 0.76
N LEU A 28 22.26 11.12 1.11
CA LEU A 28 22.45 9.75 0.67
C LEU A 28 21.33 8.84 1.17
N VAL A 29 21.00 8.89 2.46
CA VAL A 29 19.93 8.07 3.04
C VAL A 29 18.56 8.48 2.50
N ALA A 30 18.34 9.77 2.20
CA ALA A 30 17.10 10.27 1.59
C ALA A 30 16.91 9.80 0.14
N ARG A 31 17.95 9.33 -0.55
CA ARG A 31 17.84 8.75 -1.90
C ARG A 31 17.52 7.26 -1.90
N LEU A 32 17.73 6.57 -0.77
CA LEU A 32 17.48 5.13 -0.67
C LEU A 32 15.96 4.85 -0.57
N PRO A 33 15.41 3.80 -1.20
CA PRO A 33 14.01 3.41 -1.00
C PRO A 33 13.71 3.13 0.48
N ILE A 34 12.52 3.51 0.98
CA ILE A 34 12.17 3.32 2.40
C ILE A 34 12.23 1.84 2.81
N SER A 35 12.06 0.90 1.86
CA SER A 35 12.20 -0.53 2.11
C SER A 35 13.57 -0.94 2.67
N HIS A 36 14.63 -0.14 2.47
CA HIS A 36 15.97 -0.39 3.01
C HIS A 36 16.17 0.17 4.42
N TYR A 37 15.28 1.04 4.89
CA TYR A 37 15.42 1.71 6.19
C TYR A 37 15.40 0.75 7.38
N PRO A 38 14.56 -0.31 7.41
CA PRO A 38 14.63 -1.32 8.47
C PRO A 38 16.02 -1.92 8.60
N THR A 39 16.66 -2.28 7.49
CA THR A 39 18.02 -2.85 7.48
C THR A 39 19.06 -1.82 7.94
N LEU A 40 19.02 -0.59 7.41
CA LEU A 40 19.94 0.48 7.80
C LEU A 40 19.84 0.86 9.29
N SER A 41 18.64 0.82 9.85
CA SER A 41 18.38 1.10 11.27
C SER A 41 19.05 0.08 12.22
N LEU A 42 19.37 -1.11 11.70
CA LEU A 42 20.12 -2.14 12.43
C LEU A 42 21.64 -1.91 12.38
N VAL A 43 22.16 -1.25 11.34
CA VAL A 43 23.60 -1.03 11.13
C VAL A 43 24.20 -0.12 12.20
N SER A 44 23.52 0.97 12.57
CA SER A 44 24.04 1.88 13.60
C SER A 44 22.95 2.64 14.35
N LYS A 45 23.27 3.08 15.58
CA LYS A 45 22.39 3.96 16.37
C LYS A 45 22.16 5.32 15.68
N ILE A 46 23.11 5.79 14.87
CA ILE A 46 23.01 7.06 14.13
C ILE A 46 21.96 6.92 13.03
N PHE A 47 22.03 5.86 12.21
CA PHE A 47 21.02 5.60 11.16
C PHE A 47 19.63 5.40 11.77
N ARG A 48 19.52 4.67 12.87
CA ARG A 48 18.25 4.51 13.59
C ARG A 48 17.63 5.85 14.00
N LYS A 49 18.43 6.75 14.60
CA LYS A 49 17.98 8.10 14.98
C LYS A 49 17.61 8.95 13.76
N LEU A 50 18.43 8.90 12.70
CA LEU A 50 18.18 9.64 11.46
C LEU A 50 16.89 9.19 10.78
N ILE A 51 16.66 7.88 10.66
CA ILE A 51 15.46 7.27 10.05
C ILE A 51 14.20 7.58 10.87
N ALA A 52 14.32 7.69 12.20
CA ALA A 52 13.22 8.11 13.05
C ALA A 52 12.97 9.64 13.01
N SER A 53 13.88 10.43 12.45
CA SER A 53 13.80 11.89 12.44
C SER A 53 12.94 12.41 11.27
N PRO A 54 12.05 13.38 11.52
CA PRO A 54 11.30 14.07 10.44
C PRO A 54 12.21 14.78 9.43
N LYS A 55 13.46 15.13 9.82
CA LYS A 55 14.44 15.80 8.95
C LYS A 55 14.70 15.00 7.67
N LEU A 56 14.79 13.67 7.78
CA LEU A 56 15.06 12.79 6.65
C LEU A 56 13.92 12.84 5.64
N TYR A 57 12.67 12.67 6.08
CA TYR A 57 11.49 12.68 5.21
C TYR A 57 11.28 14.03 4.54
N LYS A 58 11.47 15.15 5.26
CA LYS A 58 11.47 16.49 4.63
C LYS A 58 12.50 16.60 3.50
N ARG A 59 13.70 16.04 3.68
CA ARG A 59 14.74 16.04 2.65
C ARG A 59 14.36 15.15 1.45
N ARG A 60 13.75 13.97 1.69
CA ARG A 60 13.24 13.10 0.62
C ARG A 60 12.25 13.85 -0.28
N THR A 61 11.25 14.47 0.34
CA THR A 61 10.23 15.26 -0.36
C THR A 61 10.87 16.37 -1.20
N LEU A 62 11.85 17.10 -0.63
CA LEU A 62 12.56 18.16 -1.35
C LEU A 62 13.34 17.64 -2.57
N LEU A 63 13.87 16.42 -2.49
CA LEU A 63 14.60 15.77 -3.59
C LEU A 63 13.68 15.09 -4.60
N GLY A 64 12.36 15.11 -4.40
CA GLY A 64 11.39 14.41 -5.25
C GLY A 64 11.35 12.90 -5.04
N PHE A 65 11.97 12.38 -3.98
CA PHE A 65 11.83 10.97 -3.61
C PHE A 65 10.59 10.79 -2.77
N THR A 66 9.60 10.13 -3.34
CA THR A 66 8.34 9.82 -2.67
C THR A 66 8.14 8.32 -2.62
N ASP A 67 7.71 7.80 -1.48
CA ASP A 67 7.25 6.41 -1.35
C ASP A 67 5.75 6.40 -1.05
N HIS A 68 5.09 5.39 -1.59
CA HIS A 68 3.70 5.12 -1.27
C HIS A 68 3.63 4.22 -0.02
N ARG A 69 2.87 4.66 0.97
CA ARG A 69 2.50 3.85 2.14
C ARG A 69 1.03 3.52 2.10
N LEU A 70 0.71 2.23 2.21
CA LEU A 70 -0.66 1.76 2.33
C LEU A 70 -1.09 1.77 3.79
N TYR A 71 -2.26 2.33 4.02
CA TYR A 71 -2.95 2.32 5.29
C TYR A 71 -4.30 1.64 5.14
N ALA A 72 -4.72 0.93 6.17
CA ALA A 72 -6.02 0.30 6.25
C ALA A 72 -6.67 0.65 7.59
N VAL A 73 -7.94 1.03 7.57
CA VAL A 73 -8.76 1.13 8.77
C VAL A 73 -9.39 -0.23 9.01
N LEU A 74 -9.05 -0.85 10.14
CA LEU A 74 -9.61 -2.13 10.56
C LEU A 74 -10.58 -1.91 11.72
N ARG A 75 -11.75 -2.54 11.64
CA ARG A 75 -12.72 -2.64 12.74
C ARG A 75 -12.57 -3.99 13.44
N ASP A 76 -12.36 -3.96 14.74
CA ASP A 76 -12.39 -5.16 15.58
C ASP A 76 -13.84 -5.66 15.70
N ARG A 77 -14.07 -6.93 15.35
CA ARG A 77 -15.39 -7.56 15.33
C ARG A 77 -15.97 -7.78 16.73
N LYS A 78 -15.14 -7.84 17.77
CA LYS A 78 -15.56 -8.08 19.15
C LYS A 78 -15.89 -6.78 19.88
N THR A 79 -15.04 -5.78 19.73
CA THR A 79 -15.16 -4.50 20.46
C THR A 79 -15.88 -3.43 19.65
N GLY A 80 -15.86 -3.51 18.32
CA GLY A 80 -16.33 -2.45 17.43
C GLY A 80 -15.31 -1.33 17.21
N ASP A 81 -14.18 -1.35 17.91
CA ASP A 81 -13.12 -0.34 17.81
C ASP A 81 -12.54 -0.30 16.40
N CYS A 82 -12.41 0.91 15.84
CA CYS A 82 -11.73 1.12 14.57
C CYS A 82 -10.31 1.65 14.82
N ARG A 83 -9.31 1.07 14.17
CA ARG A 83 -7.91 1.53 14.28
C ARG A 83 -7.24 1.61 12.93
N LEU A 84 -6.30 2.53 12.81
CA LEU A 84 -5.49 2.68 11.62
C LEU A 84 -4.30 1.71 11.67
N TYR A 85 -4.08 1.00 10.58
CA TYR A 85 -2.95 0.11 10.37
C TYR A 85 -2.14 0.59 9.17
N VAL A 86 -0.83 0.36 9.21
CA VAL A 86 0.08 0.61 8.09
C VAL A 86 0.61 -0.72 7.58
N LEU A 87 0.65 -0.87 6.26
CA LEU A 87 1.28 -2.03 5.64
C LEU A 87 2.78 -1.91 5.81
N HIS A 88 3.36 -2.83 6.56
CA HIS A 88 4.79 -2.88 6.80
C HIS A 88 5.41 -4.01 5.98
N ARG A 89 6.27 -3.61 5.03
CA ARG A 89 7.03 -4.54 4.21
C ARG A 89 8.27 -5.00 4.96
N ARG A 90 8.48 -6.30 5.02
CA ARG A 90 9.70 -6.88 5.61
C ARG A 90 10.52 -7.54 4.51
N ALA A 91 11.81 -7.22 4.47
CA ALA A 91 12.74 -8.00 3.68
C ALA A 91 12.78 -9.43 4.26
N ASN A 92 12.60 -10.44 3.41
CA ASN A 92 12.68 -11.87 3.73
C ASN A 92 11.58 -12.44 4.65
N SER A 93 10.46 -11.74 4.82
CA SER A 93 9.26 -12.31 5.47
C SER A 93 7.98 -11.70 4.90
N SER A 94 6.83 -12.34 5.10
CA SER A 94 5.54 -11.83 4.65
C SER A 94 5.21 -10.43 5.15
N ASN A 95 4.56 -9.65 4.30
CA ASN A 95 3.99 -8.35 4.63
C ASN A 95 2.96 -8.47 5.75
N ARG A 96 2.86 -7.45 6.61
CA ARG A 96 1.88 -7.42 7.70
C ARG A 96 1.32 -6.03 7.91
N LEU A 97 0.03 -5.95 8.26
CA LEU A 97 -0.57 -4.72 8.75
C LEU A 97 -0.22 -4.54 10.24
N VAL A 98 0.32 -3.37 10.59
CA VAL A 98 0.73 -3.03 11.95
C VAL A 98 -0.04 -1.82 12.43
N VAL A 99 -0.60 -1.90 13.64
CA VAL A 99 -1.37 -0.80 14.24
C VAL A 99 -0.52 0.47 14.41
N VAL A 100 -1.07 1.61 14.01
CA VAL A 100 -0.49 2.94 14.21
C VAL A 100 -0.83 3.40 15.63
N ARG A 101 0.05 3.10 16.59
CA ARG A 101 -0.18 3.34 18.03
C ARG A 101 -0.22 4.82 18.43
N SER A 102 0.24 5.72 17.57
CA SER A 102 0.25 7.16 17.84
C SER A 102 -1.14 7.81 17.76
N LEU A 103 -2.17 7.06 17.34
CA LEU A 103 -3.54 7.54 17.22
C LEU A 103 -4.47 6.79 18.19
N PRO A 104 -5.41 7.47 18.86
CA PRO A 104 -6.43 6.81 19.67
C PRO A 104 -7.35 5.93 18.79
N PRO A 105 -8.06 4.95 19.38
CA PRO A 105 -9.10 4.22 18.67
C PRO A 105 -10.17 5.19 18.15
N MET A 106 -10.58 4.99 16.90
CA MET A 106 -11.66 5.74 16.27
C MET A 106 -12.99 5.09 16.68
N SER A 107 -13.91 5.86 17.26
CA SER A 107 -15.31 5.45 17.33
C SER A 107 -15.90 5.51 15.91
N SER A 108 -16.89 4.68 15.61
CA SER A 108 -17.54 4.62 14.28
C SER A 108 -18.24 5.93 13.86
N SER A 109 -18.24 6.95 14.73
CA SER A 109 -18.99 8.22 14.59
C SER A 109 -18.12 9.48 14.67
N GLU A 110 -16.79 9.38 14.87
CA GLU A 110 -15.94 10.56 15.09
C GLU A 110 -15.01 10.87 13.90
N SER A 111 -15.29 12.01 13.28
CA SER A 111 -14.46 12.65 12.25
C SER A 111 -13.33 13.46 12.89
N TYR A 112 -12.06 13.14 12.58
CA TYR A 112 -10.94 14.05 12.90
C TYR A 112 -10.56 14.84 11.66
N GLY A 113 -10.78 16.15 11.66
CA GLY A 113 -10.27 17.08 10.64
C GLY A 113 -8.76 17.33 10.76
N SER A 114 -8.11 17.83 9.70
CA SER A 114 -6.68 18.18 9.72
C SER A 114 -6.47 19.70 9.74
N LEU A 115 -5.59 20.16 10.62
CA LEU A 115 -4.87 21.42 10.52
C LEU A 115 -3.36 21.10 10.42
N GLY A 116 -2.83 20.99 9.20
CA GLY A 116 -1.38 20.91 8.95
C GLY A 116 -0.73 19.53 8.81
N SER A 117 0.60 19.54 8.73
CA SER A 117 1.46 18.55 8.04
C SER A 117 1.75 17.22 8.76
N ASN A 118 0.75 16.58 9.39
CA ASN A 118 0.75 15.12 9.66
C ASN A 118 -0.54 14.65 10.37
N THR A 119 -1.69 14.66 9.69
CA THR A 119 -2.89 13.97 10.17
C THR A 119 -3.75 13.52 8.99
N TYR A 120 -4.01 12.21 8.87
CA TYR A 120 -4.85 11.64 7.80
C TYR A 120 -6.29 11.55 8.30
N VAL A 121 -7.17 12.31 7.65
CA VAL A 121 -8.61 12.34 7.91
C VAL A 121 -9.28 11.21 7.14
N PHE A 122 -10.06 10.38 7.82
CA PHE A 122 -10.97 9.44 7.18
C PHE A 122 -12.40 9.89 7.45
N ASN A 123 -13.04 10.51 6.47
CA ASN A 123 -14.49 10.76 6.53
C ASN A 123 -15.23 9.41 6.48
N TYR A 124 -16.11 9.16 7.45
CA TYR A 124 -17.09 8.07 7.45
C TYR A 124 -18.48 8.66 7.66
N LEU A 125 -19.45 8.05 6.97
CA LEU A 125 -20.86 8.42 6.77
C LEU A 125 -21.12 9.59 5.80
N ASP A 126 -21.46 9.25 4.56
CA ASP A 126 -22.83 9.40 4.06
C ASP A 126 -23.15 8.04 3.41
N ASP A 127 -23.95 7.18 4.06
CA ASP A 127 -25.31 6.90 3.62
C ASP A 127 -25.58 7.39 2.19
N CYS A 128 -25.39 6.51 1.20
CA CYS A 128 -25.66 6.78 -0.20
C CYS A 128 -27.17 6.97 -0.42
N THR A 129 -27.70 8.13 -0.06
CA THR A 129 -28.99 8.59 -0.55
C THR A 129 -28.91 10.06 -0.91
N SER A 130 -29.10 10.32 -2.21
CA SER A 130 -29.37 11.62 -2.84
C SER A 130 -28.19 12.58 -3.06
N HIS A 131 -27.39 12.31 -4.09
CA HIS A 131 -27.01 13.40 -5.00
C HIS A 131 -27.13 12.92 -6.45
N THR A 132 -28.16 13.42 -7.13
CA THR A 132 -28.43 13.26 -8.55
C THR A 132 -27.28 13.84 -9.37
N VAL A 133 -26.33 12.98 -9.76
CA VAL A 133 -25.41 13.25 -10.87
C VAL A 133 -26.12 12.87 -12.15
N GLN A 134 -26.28 13.81 -13.08
CA GLN A 134 -26.89 13.52 -14.37
C GLN A 134 -26.06 12.45 -15.11
N PRO A 135 -26.70 11.39 -15.63
CA PRO A 135 -25.98 10.23 -16.16
C PRO A 135 -25.26 10.60 -17.46
N ILE A 136 -23.95 10.36 -17.49
CA ILE A 136 -23.19 10.27 -18.73
C ILE A 136 -23.71 9.02 -19.45
N SER A 137 -24.32 9.24 -20.61
CA SER A 137 -24.96 8.23 -21.43
C SER A 137 -23.94 7.22 -21.97
N VAL A 138 -23.73 6.11 -21.24
CA VAL A 138 -23.70 4.69 -21.69
C VAL A 138 -23.39 3.87 -20.43
N THR A 139 -24.41 3.44 -19.68
CA THR A 139 -24.27 2.54 -18.53
C THR A 139 -24.61 1.09 -18.92
N PRO A 140 -23.65 0.15 -18.88
CA PRO A 140 -23.92 -1.29 -18.97
C PRO A 140 -24.90 -1.78 -17.89
N GLN A 141 -25.73 -2.76 -18.23
CA GLN A 141 -26.92 -3.24 -17.48
C GLN A 141 -26.67 -3.96 -16.14
N CYS A 142 -25.51 -3.79 -15.49
CA CYS A 142 -25.22 -4.42 -14.19
C CYS A 142 -24.26 -3.57 -13.33
N MET A 143 -24.47 -2.25 -13.25
CA MET A 143 -23.65 -1.37 -12.41
C MET A 143 -24.18 -1.36 -10.97
N PRO A 144 -23.43 -1.84 -9.96
CA PRO A 144 -23.76 -1.57 -8.56
C PRO A 144 -23.70 -0.06 -8.32
N GLU A 145 -24.67 0.48 -7.58
CA GLU A 145 -24.82 1.93 -7.35
C GLU A 145 -23.64 2.56 -6.58
N ASP A 146 -22.80 1.73 -5.94
CA ASP A 146 -21.61 2.17 -5.23
C ASP A 146 -20.37 1.44 -5.75
N TRP A 147 -19.40 2.17 -6.31
CA TRP A 147 -18.08 1.66 -6.69
C TRP A 147 -17.18 1.50 -5.47
N ASP A 148 -17.75 0.97 -4.38
CA ASP A 148 -17.02 0.77 -3.14
C ASP A 148 -15.87 -0.22 -3.39
N GLY A 149 -14.66 0.19 -3.02
CA GLY A 149 -13.43 -0.57 -3.27
C GLY A 149 -12.82 -0.45 -4.68
N ALA A 150 -13.26 0.48 -5.54
CA ALA A 150 -12.56 0.83 -6.78
C ALA A 150 -11.44 1.88 -6.54
N CYS A 151 -10.43 1.95 -7.42
CA CYS A 151 -9.41 3.00 -7.35
C CYS A 151 -8.92 3.46 -8.71
N VAL A 152 -8.45 4.71 -8.79
CA VAL A 152 -7.88 5.28 -10.02
C VAL A 152 -6.36 5.16 -9.99
N VAL A 153 -5.78 4.58 -11.04
CA VAL A 153 -4.32 4.54 -11.29
C VAL A 153 -4.07 5.02 -12.71
N ASP A 154 -3.21 6.03 -12.89
CA ASP A 154 -2.85 6.62 -14.19
C ASP A 154 -4.07 6.92 -15.08
N ASP A 155 -5.02 7.68 -14.52
CA ASP A 155 -6.32 8.08 -15.11
C ASP A 155 -7.27 6.93 -15.49
N VAL A 156 -6.97 5.70 -15.11
CA VAL A 156 -7.82 4.52 -15.38
C VAL A 156 -8.41 4.04 -14.07
N LEU A 157 -9.71 3.78 -14.07
CA LEU A 157 -10.44 3.31 -12.90
C LEU A 157 -10.44 1.78 -12.88
N TYR A 158 -9.90 1.21 -11.82
CA TYR A 158 -9.78 -0.22 -11.61
C TYR A 158 -10.77 -0.68 -10.56
N TYR A 159 -11.38 -1.84 -10.80
CA TYR A 159 -12.31 -2.50 -9.89
C TYR A 159 -12.15 -4.01 -10.02
N HIS A 160 -12.16 -4.71 -8.90
CA HIS A 160 -12.11 -6.17 -8.90
C HIS A 160 -13.53 -6.74 -8.91
N ASP A 161 -13.87 -7.42 -10.00
CA ASP A 161 -15.13 -8.14 -10.16
C ASP A 161 -15.00 -9.52 -9.51
N CYS A 162 -15.43 -9.62 -8.24
CA CYS A 162 -15.37 -10.87 -7.46
C CYS A 162 -16.13 -12.02 -8.11
N CYS A 163 -17.25 -11.74 -8.80
CA CYS A 163 -18.06 -12.75 -9.48
C CYS A 163 -17.33 -13.30 -10.71
N GLY A 164 -16.78 -12.40 -11.53
CA GLY A 164 -15.99 -12.75 -12.71
C GLY A 164 -14.57 -13.23 -12.38
N LYS A 165 -14.09 -13.00 -11.16
CA LYS A 165 -12.70 -13.25 -10.71
C LYS A 165 -11.69 -12.55 -11.61
N VAL A 166 -12.01 -11.33 -12.01
CA VAL A 166 -11.19 -10.52 -12.92
C VAL A 166 -11.01 -9.11 -12.40
N LEU A 167 -9.85 -8.54 -12.66
CA LEU A 167 -9.63 -7.11 -12.48
C LEU A 167 -10.09 -6.39 -13.74
N ARG A 168 -11.04 -5.46 -13.58
CA ARG A 168 -11.57 -4.62 -14.66
C ARG A 168 -10.91 -3.26 -14.64
N ALA A 169 -10.73 -2.68 -15.82
CA ALA A 169 -10.26 -1.33 -16.03
C ALA A 169 -11.23 -0.56 -16.92
N TYR A 170 -11.62 0.63 -16.47
CA TYR A 170 -12.39 1.59 -17.25
C TYR A 170 -11.47 2.74 -17.65
N ASP A 171 -11.31 2.94 -18.95
CA ASP A 171 -10.61 4.08 -19.51
C ASP A 171 -11.64 5.17 -19.86
N PRO A 172 -11.72 6.29 -19.09
CA PRO A 172 -12.68 7.35 -19.37
C PRO A 172 -12.45 8.03 -20.73
N LYS A 173 -11.19 8.07 -21.21
CA LYS A 173 -10.83 8.73 -22.47
C LYS A 173 -11.38 7.95 -23.66
N GLN A 174 -11.45 6.63 -23.54
CA GLN A 174 -12.01 5.73 -24.54
C GLN A 174 -13.46 5.33 -24.25
N SER A 175 -13.98 5.71 -23.08
CA SER A 175 -15.30 5.32 -22.56
C SER A 175 -15.54 3.81 -22.65
N CYS A 176 -14.51 3.01 -22.40
CA CYS A 176 -14.56 1.56 -22.60
C CYS A 176 -14.08 0.79 -21.36
N TRP A 177 -14.69 -0.38 -21.17
CA TRP A 177 -14.28 -1.36 -20.16
C TRP A 177 -13.40 -2.43 -20.79
N SER A 178 -12.37 -2.83 -20.07
CA SER A 178 -11.49 -3.93 -20.44
C SER A 178 -11.16 -4.81 -19.22
N VAL A 179 -10.72 -6.04 -19.49
CA VAL A 179 -10.18 -6.94 -18.48
C VAL A 179 -8.67 -6.79 -18.45
N VAL A 180 -8.12 -6.62 -17.25
CA VAL A 180 -6.67 -6.63 -17.05
C VAL A 180 -6.14 -8.05 -17.23
N ARG A 181 -5.32 -8.26 -18.26
CA ARG A 181 -4.77 -9.58 -18.61
C ARG A 181 -3.64 -10.00 -17.67
N GLY A 182 -3.28 -11.29 -17.66
CA GLY A 182 -2.14 -11.82 -16.91
C GLY A 182 -2.43 -12.16 -15.44
N LEU A 183 -3.64 -11.89 -14.95
CA LEU A 183 -4.04 -12.14 -13.55
C LEU A 183 -5.07 -13.28 -13.38
N GLY A 184 -5.52 -13.92 -14.47
CA GLY A 184 -6.65 -14.86 -14.44
C GLY A 184 -6.43 -16.05 -13.50
N GLU A 185 -5.31 -16.76 -13.61
CA GLU A 185 -5.00 -17.89 -12.73
C GLU A 185 -4.85 -17.46 -11.26
N PHE A 186 -4.16 -16.34 -11.03
CA PHE A 186 -3.94 -15.77 -9.70
C PHE A 186 -5.27 -15.41 -9.01
N LEU A 187 -6.13 -14.62 -9.67
CA LEU A 187 -7.42 -14.22 -9.10
C LEU A 187 -8.34 -15.43 -8.93
N ALA A 188 -8.37 -16.34 -9.91
CA ALA A 188 -9.13 -17.57 -9.78
C ALA A 188 -8.69 -18.41 -8.58
N ALA A 189 -7.39 -18.55 -8.32
CA ALA A 189 -6.89 -19.31 -7.19
C ALA A 189 -7.11 -18.60 -5.84
N GLU A 190 -6.81 -17.31 -5.76
CA GLU A 190 -6.73 -16.59 -4.50
C GLU A 190 -8.06 -15.97 -4.05
N THR A 191 -8.96 -15.62 -4.98
CA THR A 191 -10.19 -14.88 -4.67
C THR A 191 -11.48 -15.71 -4.81
N THR A 192 -11.40 -17.04 -4.96
CA THR A 192 -12.56 -17.91 -5.26
C THR A 192 -13.70 -17.85 -4.24
N ARG A 193 -13.44 -17.47 -2.99
CA ARG A 193 -14.45 -17.31 -1.93
C ARG A 193 -14.47 -15.91 -1.32
N SER A 194 -13.91 -14.94 -2.03
CA SER A 194 -13.82 -13.58 -1.53
C SER A 194 -15.18 -12.89 -1.64
N GLN A 195 -15.72 -12.47 -0.50
CA GLN A 195 -17.03 -11.79 -0.45
C GLN A 195 -16.93 -10.29 -0.70
N TRP A 196 -15.74 -9.72 -0.51
CA TRP A 196 -15.44 -8.31 -0.72
C TRP A 196 -14.03 -8.18 -1.29
N SER A 197 -13.72 -7.02 -1.87
CA SER A 197 -12.36 -6.67 -2.22
C SER A 197 -12.20 -5.16 -2.26
N ASN A 198 -10.99 -4.66 -2.03
CA ASN A 198 -10.70 -3.24 -2.07
C ASN A 198 -9.43 -3.00 -2.87
N THR A 199 -9.56 -2.30 -3.99
CA THR A 199 -8.43 -1.85 -4.81
C THR A 199 -7.95 -0.49 -4.33
N VAL A 200 -6.64 -0.30 -4.30
CA VAL A 200 -6.01 0.93 -3.83
C VAL A 200 -4.88 1.30 -4.77
N ASN A 201 -4.82 2.56 -5.18
CA ASN A 201 -3.68 3.07 -5.94
C ASN A 201 -2.42 2.95 -5.09
N TYR A 202 -1.43 2.19 -5.53
CA TYR A 202 -0.17 2.00 -4.79
C TYR A 202 1.04 2.61 -5.51
N GLY A 203 0.80 3.72 -6.19
CA GLY A 203 1.76 4.48 -6.95
C GLY A 203 1.62 4.32 -8.46
N ALA A 204 2.54 4.95 -9.19
CA ALA A 204 2.56 4.91 -10.64
C ALA A 204 2.57 3.46 -11.13
N LYS A 205 1.63 3.11 -12.02
CA LYS A 205 1.49 1.77 -12.59
C LYS A 205 1.41 0.65 -11.54
N LYS A 206 0.92 0.93 -10.34
CA LYS A 206 0.80 -0.08 -9.28
C LYS A 206 -0.50 0.05 -8.50
N LEU A 207 -1.08 -1.10 -8.20
CA LEU A 207 -2.31 -1.25 -7.45
C LEU A 207 -2.10 -2.27 -6.33
N ALA A 208 -2.71 -2.03 -5.17
CA ALA A 208 -2.86 -3.04 -4.13
C ALA A 208 -4.32 -3.53 -4.12
N LEU A 209 -4.50 -4.85 -3.99
CA LEU A 209 -5.79 -5.50 -3.89
C LEU A 209 -5.88 -6.18 -2.52
N PHE A 210 -6.79 -5.69 -1.67
CA PHE A 210 -7.16 -6.34 -0.42
C PHE A 210 -8.37 -7.25 -0.64
N PHE A 211 -8.33 -8.45 -0.09
CA PHE A 211 -9.42 -9.42 -0.20
C PHE A 211 -9.41 -10.41 0.97
N PRO A 212 -10.56 -10.97 1.35
CA PRO A 212 -10.63 -12.00 2.37
C PRO A 212 -10.32 -13.38 1.78
N LYS A 213 -9.67 -14.22 2.57
CA LYS A 213 -9.47 -15.65 2.31
C LYS A 213 -9.90 -16.45 3.53
N ILE A 214 -10.74 -17.46 3.32
CA ILE A 214 -11.18 -18.34 4.41
C ILE A 214 -10.21 -19.51 4.53
N HIS A 215 -9.69 -19.74 5.73
CA HIS A 215 -8.85 -20.88 6.05
C HIS A 215 -9.22 -21.39 7.45
N GLU A 216 -9.46 -22.70 7.55
CA GLU A 216 -9.90 -23.34 8.81
C GLU A 216 -11.09 -22.62 9.49
N GLY A 217 -12.02 -22.09 8.69
CA GLY A 217 -13.20 -21.37 9.18
C GLY A 217 -12.95 -19.93 9.64
N LYS A 218 -11.71 -19.43 9.57
CA LYS A 218 -11.34 -18.04 9.87
C LYS A 218 -11.17 -17.23 8.60
N GLU A 219 -11.69 -16.01 8.60
CA GLU A 219 -11.47 -15.04 7.52
C GLU A 219 -10.13 -14.31 7.77
N MET A 220 -9.14 -14.58 6.91
CA MET A 220 -7.89 -13.84 6.88
C MET A 220 -7.96 -12.71 5.86
N ILE A 221 -7.21 -11.63 6.09
CA ILE A 221 -7.09 -10.52 5.14
C ILE A 221 -5.79 -10.69 4.37
N CYS A 222 -5.90 -10.79 3.05
CA CYS A 222 -4.77 -10.82 2.13
C CYS A 222 -4.57 -9.46 1.47
N CYS A 223 -3.33 -9.18 1.08
CA CYS A 223 -2.98 -8.03 0.24
C CYS A 223 -2.09 -8.51 -0.91
N ALA A 224 -2.52 -8.23 -2.15
CA ALA A 224 -1.72 -8.44 -3.34
C ALA A 224 -1.27 -7.12 -3.94
N GLU A 225 0.02 -7.01 -4.25
CA GLU A 225 0.59 -5.89 -5.00
C GLU A 225 0.67 -6.28 -6.47
N ILE A 226 0.07 -5.48 -7.34
CA ILE A 226 -0.06 -5.73 -8.76
C ILE A 226 0.58 -4.59 -9.53
N ALA A 227 1.62 -4.90 -10.31
CA ALA A 227 2.17 -4.01 -11.30
C ALA A 227 1.29 -3.99 -12.56
N LEU A 228 1.08 -2.82 -13.13
CA LEU A 228 0.22 -2.58 -14.28
C LEU A 228 1.07 -2.12 -15.48
N GLU A 229 0.72 -2.63 -16.66
CA GLU A 229 1.39 -2.30 -17.91
C GLU A 229 0.36 -2.02 -19.00
N LYS A 230 0.35 -0.80 -19.55
CA LYS A 230 -0.42 -0.48 -20.76
C LYS A 230 0.43 -0.86 -21.98
N ARG A 231 -0.12 -1.69 -22.87
CA ARG A 231 0.53 -2.17 -24.10
C ARG A 231 -0.07 -1.52 -25.34
N GLN A 232 0.55 -1.77 -26.50
CA GLN A 232 0.03 -1.31 -27.79
C GLN A 232 -1.40 -1.82 -28.01
N GLY A 233 -2.25 -0.99 -28.61
CA GLY A 233 -3.66 -1.32 -28.83
C GLY A 233 -4.58 -1.09 -27.62
N GLY A 234 -4.08 -0.46 -26.55
CA GLY A 234 -4.90 -0.11 -25.38
C GLY A 234 -5.11 -1.27 -24.40
N GLU A 235 -4.46 -2.42 -24.61
CA GLU A 235 -4.51 -3.53 -23.66
C GLU A 235 -3.80 -3.19 -22.35
N ILE A 236 -4.39 -3.60 -21.24
CA ILE A 236 -3.81 -3.46 -19.91
C ILE A 236 -3.47 -4.85 -19.36
N TRP A 237 -2.23 -5.00 -18.93
CA TRP A 237 -1.69 -6.22 -18.33
C TRP A 237 -1.38 -5.98 -16.86
N GLY A 238 -1.61 -7.00 -16.05
CA GLY A 238 -1.28 -7.03 -14.64
C GLY A 238 -0.28 -8.13 -14.35
N LYS A 239 0.70 -7.85 -13.50
CA LYS A 239 1.63 -8.83 -12.95
C LYS A 239 1.56 -8.76 -11.43
N MET A 240 1.22 -9.86 -10.80
CA MET A 240 1.32 -10.00 -9.35
C MET A 240 2.81 -9.91 -8.96
N GLU A 241 3.18 -8.97 -8.07
CA GLU A 241 4.53 -8.82 -7.51
C GLU A 241 4.69 -9.40 -6.10
N TYR A 242 3.73 -9.12 -5.20
CA TYR A 242 3.58 -9.77 -3.89
C TYR A 242 2.14 -10.21 -3.61
N CYS A 243 1.97 -11.25 -2.81
CA CYS A 243 0.68 -11.65 -2.24
C CYS A 243 0.91 -12.33 -0.89
N ASP A 244 0.47 -11.70 0.19
CA ASP A 244 0.66 -12.19 1.55
C ASP A 244 -0.63 -12.06 2.37
N VAL A 245 -0.77 -12.94 3.37
CA VAL A 245 -1.72 -12.75 4.47
C VAL A 245 -1.20 -11.64 5.38
N VAL A 246 -1.94 -10.55 5.49
CA VAL A 246 -1.53 -9.37 6.27
C VAL A 246 -2.18 -9.30 7.65
N ILE A 247 -3.30 -10.01 7.86
CA ILE A 247 -3.99 -10.26 9.14
C ILE A 247 -4.56 -11.69 9.13
N ASP A 248 -4.28 -12.48 10.17
CA ASP A 248 -4.56 -13.93 10.23
C ASP A 248 -5.44 -14.36 11.43
N ASP A 249 -5.85 -13.43 12.29
CA ASP A 249 -6.56 -13.76 13.54
C ASP A 249 -8.09 -13.91 13.39
N GLY A 250 -8.66 -13.48 12.26
CA GLY A 250 -10.11 -13.52 12.02
C GLY A 250 -10.93 -12.52 12.83
N LEU A 251 -10.27 -11.56 13.49
CA LEU A 251 -10.93 -10.62 14.39
C LEU A 251 -11.29 -9.29 13.73
N PHE A 252 -10.82 -9.04 12.51
CA PHE A 252 -10.95 -7.72 11.89
C PHE A 252 -11.80 -7.72 10.62
N ASN A 253 -12.42 -6.57 10.36
CA ASN A 253 -12.98 -6.18 9.07
C ASN A 253 -12.18 -5.02 8.51
N ILE A 254 -11.89 -5.03 7.21
CA ILE A 254 -11.39 -3.82 6.55
C ILE A 254 -12.59 -2.89 6.30
N LEU A 255 -12.43 -1.61 6.61
CA LEU A 255 -13.43 -0.60 6.27
C LEU A 255 -12.99 0.25 5.08
N LYS A 256 -11.72 0.64 5.07
CA LYS A 256 -11.16 1.48 4.01
C LYS A 256 -9.66 1.29 3.92
N CYS A 257 -9.16 1.40 2.71
CA CYS A 257 -7.74 1.44 2.44
C CYS A 257 -7.39 2.74 1.71
N VAL A 258 -6.26 3.33 2.05
CA VAL A 258 -5.76 4.54 1.38
C VAL A 258 -4.27 4.46 1.20
N THR A 259 -3.79 5.17 0.19
CA THR A 259 -2.37 5.38 0.00
C THR A 259 -2.01 6.81 0.34
N VAL A 260 -0.89 6.92 1.03
CA VAL A 260 -0.27 8.17 1.41
C VAL A 260 1.09 8.25 0.75
N VAL A 261 1.40 9.40 0.18
CA VAL A 261 2.72 9.72 -0.34
C VAL A 261 3.58 10.26 0.80
N VAL A 262 4.76 9.68 1.03
CA VAL A 262 5.69 10.01 2.12
C VAL A 262 7.05 10.39 1.58
#